data_AF-A0AAN6GKX1-F1
#
_entry.id   AF-A0AAN6GKX1-F1
#
_cell.length_a   1.000
_cell.length_b   1.000
_cell.length_c   1.000
_cell.angle_alpha   90.00
_cell.angle_beta   90.00
_cell.angle_gamma   90.00
#
_symmetry.space_group_name_H-M   'P 1'
#
loop_
_entity.id
_entity.type
_entity.pdbx_description
1 polymer ?
#
loop_
_entity_poly.entity_id
_entity_poly.type
_entity_poly.pdbx_seq_one_letter_code
_entity_poly.pdbx_strand_id
1 'polypeptide(L)' 'MGFTAENVTKWVPTLALWGGGAGVAATLFLSSVPRYKTDVLLKLPIISAYFTDKTPDSDKPF' A
#
# COMPACT_ATOMS: atom_id res chain seq x y z
N MET A 1 28.76 10.41 -18.24
CA MET A 1 27.59 9.50 -18.32
C MET A 1 26.63 9.90 -17.23
N GLY A 2 25.56 10.63 -17.57
CA GLY A 2 24.63 11.20 -16.60
C GLY A 2 23.20 10.77 -16.89
N PHE A 3 22.31 10.97 -15.91
CA PHE A 3 20.88 10.79 -16.07
C PHE A 3 20.33 11.83 -17.05
N THR A 4 20.28 11.48 -18.34
CA THR A 4 19.56 12.27 -19.34
C THR A 4 18.08 11.86 -19.32
N ALA A 5 17.18 12.81 -19.56
CA ALA A 5 15.73 12.55 -19.52
C ALA A 5 15.32 11.37 -20.41
N GLU A 6 15.89 11.28 -21.61
CA GLU A 6 15.64 10.19 -22.55
C GLU A 6 16.08 8.81 -22.04
N ASN A 7 17.16 8.74 -21.25
CA ASN A 7 17.61 7.48 -20.69
C ASN A 7 16.78 7.07 -19.47
N VAL A 8 16.27 8.02 -18.68
CA VAL A 8 15.42 7.73 -17.51
C VAL A 8 14.03 7.25 -17.93
N THR A 9 13.44 7.86 -18.95
CA THR A 9 12.09 7.51 -19.41
C THR A 9 11.99 6.07 -19.91
N LYS A 10 13.07 5.51 -20.48
CA LYS A 10 13.16 4.11 -20.91
C LYS A 10 12.97 3.11 -19.77
N TRP A 11 13.31 3.49 -18.53
CA TRP A 11 13.18 2.62 -17.35
C TRP A 11 11.82 2.71 -16.66
N VAL A 12 10.95 3.66 -17.06
CA VAL A 12 9.65 3.87 -16.42
C VAL A 12 8.80 2.59 -16.35
N PRO A 13 8.63 1.79 -17.42
CA PRO A 13 7.81 0.58 -17.35
C PRO A 13 8.37 -0.45 -16.36
N THR A 14 9.69 -0.66 -16.36
CA THR A 14 10.36 -1.59 -15.46
C THR A 14 10.23 -1.14 -14.00
N LEU A 15 10.48 0.14 -13.72
CA LEU A 15 10.35 0.69 -12.37
C LEU A 15 8.89 0.72 -11.90
N ALA A 16 7.93 0.91 -12.80
CA ALA A 16 6.51 0.81 -12.47
C ALA A 16 6.14 -0.62 -12.04
N LEU A 17 6.62 -1.64 -12.76
CA LEU A 17 6.40 -3.04 -12.39
C LEU A 17 7.05 -3.40 -11.05
N TRP A 18 8.31 -3.04 -10.87
CA TRP A 18 9.03 -3.31 -9.62
C TRP A 18 8.46 -2.51 -8.44
N GLY A 19 8.13 -1.25 -8.65
CA GLY A 19 7.49 -0.40 -7.64
C GLY A 19 6.10 -0.90 -7.25
N GLY A 20 5.30 -1.33 -8.23
CA GLY A 20 4.01 -1.99 -7.98
C GLY A 20 4.17 -3.27 -7.16
N GLY A 21 5.08 -4.16 -7.57
CA GLY A 21 5.36 -5.41 -6.85
C GLY A 21 5.86 -5.17 -5.42
N ALA A 22 6.79 -4.23 -5.24
CA ALA A 22 7.28 -3.84 -3.92
C ALA A 22 6.17 -3.24 -3.04
N GLY A 23 5.27 -2.43 -3.62
CA GLY A 23 4.11 -1.87 -2.92
C GLY A 23 3.11 -2.95 -2.46
N VAL A 24 2.87 -3.97 -3.27
CA VAL A 24 2.06 -5.13 -2.89
C VAL A 24 2.73 -5.91 -1.77
N ALA A 25 4.03 -6.20 -1.87
CA ALA A 25 4.77 -6.89 -0.83
C ALA A 25 4.76 -6.12 0.49
N ALA A 26 5.04 -4.81 0.46
CA ALA A 26 4.96 -3.94 1.64
C ALA A 26 3.57 -3.96 2.27
N THR A 27 2.52 -3.92 1.44
CA THR A 27 1.13 -4.01 1.92
C THR A 27 0.85 -5.34 2.62
N LEU A 28 1.34 -6.45 2.08
CA LEU A 28 1.19 -7.77 2.69
C LEU A 28 1.85 -7.83 4.07
N PHE A 29 3.13 -7.45 4.15
CA PHE A 29 3.90 -7.54 5.40
C PHE A 29 3.50 -6.51 6.45
N LEU A 30 3.02 -5.32 6.06
CA LEU A 30 2.61 -4.26 6.98
C LEU A 30 1.12 -4.29 7.33
N SER A 31 0.34 -5.23 6.77
CA SER A 31 -1.12 -5.29 6.97
C SER A 31 -1.55 -5.40 8.43
N SER A 32 -0.73 -5.97 9.30
CA SER A 32 -0.98 -6.10 10.75
C SER A 32 -0.60 -4.86 11.55
N VAL A 33 0.13 -3.90 10.97
CA VAL A 33 0.58 -2.69 11.66
C VAL A 33 -0.60 -1.72 11.78
N PRO A 34 -1.05 -1.35 13.00
CA PRO A 34 -2.27 -0.54 13.17
C PRO A 34 -2.22 0.79 12.42
N ARG A 35 -1.05 1.46 12.45
CA ARG A 35 -0.82 2.73 11.75
C ARG A 35 -0.90 2.58 10.23
N TYR A 36 -0.36 1.51 9.67
CA TYR A 36 -0.44 1.25 8.23
C TYR A 36 -1.88 1.01 7.79
N LYS A 37 -2.65 0.28 8.61
CA LYS A 37 -4.07 0.05 8.37
C LYS A 37 -4.86 1.36 8.32
N THR A 38 -4.72 2.24 9.32
CA THR A 38 -5.48 3.50 9.39
C THR A 38 -5.04 4.52 8.35
N ASP A 39 -3.73 4.61 8.09
CA ASP A 39 -3.18 5.70 7.29
C ASP A 39 -3.14 5.38 5.80
N VAL A 40 -3.11 4.09 5.43
CA VAL A 40 -3.00 3.61 4.04
C VAL A 40 -4.20 2.74 3.66
N LEU A 41 -4.40 1.59 4.31
CA LEU A 41 -5.35 0.56 3.83
C LEU A 41 -6.81 1.02 3.86
N LEU A 42 -7.22 1.72 4.92
CA LEU A 42 -8.59 2.25 5.02
C LEU A 42 -8.88 3.40 4.06
N LYS A 43 -7.86 4.00 3.44
CA LYS A 43 -8.02 5.08 2.45
C LYS A 43 -8.10 4.58 1.01
N LEU A 44 -7.86 3.28 0.78
CA LEU A 44 -7.96 2.69 -0.54
C LEU A 44 -9.43 2.42 -0.88
N PRO A 45 -10.00 3.03 -1.94
CA PRO A 45 -11.44 3.05 -2.17
C PRO A 45 -12.05 1.67 -2.46
N ILE A 46 -11.24 0.74 -2.98
CA ILE A 46 -11.73 -0.59 -3.40
C ILE A 46 -11.64 -1.62 -2.26
N ILE A 47 -10.61 -1.54 -1.42
CA ILE A 47 -10.29 -2.60 -0.43
C ILE A 47 -10.49 -2.17 1.02
N SER A 48 -10.83 -0.91 1.29
CA SER A 48 -11.04 -0.39 2.66
C SER A 48 -12.04 -1.25 3.46
N ALA A 49 -13.14 -1.66 2.82
CA ALA A 49 -14.19 -2.46 3.44
C ALA A 49 -13.72 -3.84 3.94
N TYR A 50 -12.63 -4.39 3.38
CA TYR A 50 -12.02 -5.64 3.84
C TYR A 50 -11.25 -5.43 5.15
N PHE A 51 -10.62 -4.27 5.31
CA PHE A 51 -9.82 -3.95 6.49
C PHE A 51 -10.63 -3.28 7.60
N THR A 52 -11.80 -2.68 7.32
CA THR A 52 -12.64 -2.07 8.34
C THR A 52 -13.04 -3.07 9.43
N ASP A 53 -12.77 -2.71 10.68
CA ASP A 53 -13.29 -3.46 11.82
C ASP A 53 -14.81 -3.26 11.93
N LYS A 54 -15.55 -4.38 11.97
CA LYS A 54 -17.02 -4.40 12.07
C LYS A 54 -17.49 -4.90 13.44
N THR A 55 -16.55 -5.12 14.36
CA THR A 55 -16.85 -5.56 15.72
C THR A 55 -17.61 -4.44 16.43
N PRO A 56 -18.79 -4.71 17.01
CA PRO A 56 -19.51 -3.74 17.82
C PRO A 56 -18.65 -3.20 18.95
N ASP A 57 -18.81 -1.92 19.29
CA ASP A 57 -18.04 -1.32 20.37
C ASP A 57 -18.36 -1.94 21.74
N SER A 58 -19.54 -2.55 21.90
CA SER A 58 -19.90 -3.31 23.11
C SER A 58 -19.04 -4.55 23.34
N ASP A 59 -18.47 -5.11 22.28
CA ASP A 59 -17.71 -6.37 22.31
C ASP A 59 -16.20 -6.12 22.42
N LYS A 60 -15.78 -4.85 22.46
CA LYS A 60 -14.39 -4.44 22.64
C LYS A 60 -14.10 -4.26 24.13
N PRO A 61 -13.15 -5.03 24.70
CA PRO A 61 -12.82 -4.93 26.12
C PRO A 61 -12.08 -3.63 26.51
N PHE A 62 -11.72 -2.80 25.52
CA PHE A 62 -11.03 -1.52 25.64
C PHE A 62 -11.28 -0.65 24.41
#